data_AF-A0AAW4H6V4-F1
#
_entry.id   AF-A0AAW4H6V4-F1
#
_cell.length_a   1.000
_cell.length_b   1.000
_cell.length_c   1.000
_cell.angle_alpha   90.00
_cell.angle_beta   90.00
_cell.angle_gamma   90.00
#
_symmetry.space_group_name_H-M   'P 1'
#
loop_
_entity.id
_entity.type
_entity.pdbx_description
1 polymer ?
#
loop_
_entity_poly.entity_id
_entity_poly.type
_entity_poly.pdbx_seq_one_letter_code
_entity_poly.pdbx_strand_id
1 'polypeptide(L)'
;MSLSLQQEIGLIGLAKGGHSQAYKNNPSKRRPILRERAEQVALVDWANKTTWNGILIGDFLTHVPNEGKRGPQAQKDFVELGGSKGYPDLILDIPTKKYPGLRIEMKAPEPYYSYVTSSQENWHEKLRAMGYRVEICNSYEEGKILIMDYLND
;
A
#
# COMPACT_ATOMS: atom_id res chain seq x y z
N MET A 1 -34.38 22.08 22.05
CA MET A 1 -34.91 20.78 21.60
C MET A 1 -34.44 20.57 20.17
N SER A 2 -33.62 19.54 19.96
CA SER A 2 -32.93 19.25 18.70
C SER A 2 -33.90 18.79 17.63
N LEU A 3 -33.86 19.45 16.47
CA LEU A 3 -34.45 18.94 15.23
C LEU A 3 -33.54 17.82 14.69
N SER A 4 -34.14 16.69 14.32
CA SER A 4 -33.43 15.46 13.96
C SER A 4 -32.84 15.52 12.55
N LEU A 5 -31.65 14.96 12.42
CA LEU A 5 -30.78 14.90 11.22
C LEU A 5 -31.38 14.13 10.02
N GLN A 6 -32.67 13.82 10.03
CA GLN A 6 -33.32 12.94 9.05
C GLN A 6 -34.16 13.69 7.99
N GLN A 7 -34.23 15.03 8.03
CA GLN A 7 -35.05 15.80 7.09
C GLN A 7 -34.28 16.52 5.96
N GLU A 8 -32.95 16.45 5.91
CA GLU A 8 -32.16 17.17 4.88
C GLU A 8 -31.66 16.33 3.68
N ILE A 9 -31.89 15.01 3.65
CA ILE A 9 -31.34 14.14 2.58
C ILE A 9 -32.43 13.53 1.69
N GLY A 10 -33.47 14.31 1.39
CA GLY A 10 -34.50 13.88 0.46
C GLY A 10 -35.09 15.07 -0.27
N LEU A 11 -34.59 15.35 -1.47
CA LEU A 11 -35.33 15.83 -2.66
C LEU A 11 -34.38 16.53 -3.64
N ILE A 12 -33.64 15.78 -4.48
CA ILE A 12 -33.41 16.04 -5.92
C ILE A 12 -33.07 14.65 -6.51
N GLY A 13 -33.98 13.88 -7.10
CA GLY A 13 -34.53 14.11 -8.44
C GLY A 13 -33.63 13.47 -9.51
N LEU A 14 -33.71 12.14 -9.73
CA LEU A 14 -34.30 11.51 -10.92
C LEU A 14 -33.72 11.95 -12.29
N ALA A 15 -32.75 11.18 -12.80
CA ALA A 15 -32.54 11.01 -14.24
C ALA A 15 -31.94 9.61 -14.57
N LYS A 16 -32.83 8.68 -14.93
CA LYS A 16 -32.70 7.59 -15.92
C LYS A 16 -31.46 6.66 -15.90
N GLY A 17 -31.68 5.44 -15.40
CA GLY A 17 -31.41 4.20 -16.15
C GLY A 17 -30.10 3.45 -15.89
N GLY A 18 -30.20 2.26 -15.27
CA GLY A 18 -29.24 1.16 -15.47
C GLY A 18 -28.48 0.67 -14.23
N HIS A 19 -29.08 -0.28 -13.49
CA HIS A 19 -28.46 -1.19 -12.51
C HIS A 19 -27.25 -0.68 -11.70
N SER A 20 -27.51 0.16 -10.69
CA SER A 20 -26.60 0.33 -9.56
C SER A 20 -26.62 -0.93 -8.70
N GLN A 21 -25.74 -1.89 -8.97
CA GLN A 21 -25.49 -2.99 -8.05
C GLN A 21 -24.86 -2.38 -6.79
N ALA A 22 -25.66 -2.25 -5.73
CA ALA A 22 -25.24 -1.71 -4.45
C ALA A 22 -23.97 -2.43 -3.99
N TYR A 23 -22.83 -1.74 -4.05
CA TYR A 23 -21.57 -2.21 -3.49
C TYR A 23 -21.81 -2.51 -2.01
N LYS A 24 -21.78 -3.80 -1.64
CA LYS A 24 -21.83 -4.25 -0.24
C LYS A 24 -20.57 -3.73 0.47
N ASN A 25 -20.67 -2.54 1.05
CA ASN A 25 -19.60 -1.90 1.81
C ASN A 25 -19.39 -2.64 3.13
N ASN A 26 -18.28 -3.37 3.27
CA ASN A 26 -17.89 -3.96 4.55
C ASN A 26 -16.99 -2.99 5.34
N PRO A 27 -17.48 -2.36 6.43
CA PRO A 27 -16.72 -1.39 7.21
C PRO A 27 -15.50 -1.99 7.91
N SER A 28 -15.48 -3.31 8.18
CA SER A 28 -14.36 -3.94 8.88
C SER A 28 -13.08 -3.96 8.04
N LYS A 29 -13.18 -4.21 6.73
CA LYS A 29 -12.03 -4.22 5.80
C LYS A 29 -11.47 -2.83 5.48
N ARG A 30 -12.27 -1.77 5.63
CA ARG A 30 -11.81 -0.39 5.37
C ARG A 30 -10.85 0.12 6.44
N ARG A 31 -10.99 -0.33 7.69
CA ARG A 31 -10.16 0.16 8.80
C ARG A 31 -8.68 -0.25 8.65
N PRO A 32 -8.33 -1.52 8.36
CA PRO A 32 -6.95 -1.93 8.07
C PRO A 32 -6.32 -1.14 6.92
N ILE A 33 -6.98 -1.05 5.77
CA ILE A 33 -6.43 -0.37 4.57
C ILE A 33 -6.13 1.10 4.83
N LEU A 34 -7.02 1.81 5.54
CA LEU A 34 -6.79 3.21 5.89
C LEU A 34 -5.63 3.39 6.86
N ARG A 35 -5.39 2.42 7.75
CA ARG A 35 -4.26 2.42 8.67
C ARG A 35 -2.96 2.12 7.94
N GLU A 36 -2.92 1.05 7.16
CA GLU A 36 -1.78 0.69 6.29
C GLU A 36 -1.35 1.87 5.42
N ARG A 37 -2.30 2.53 4.76
CA ARG A 37 -2.03 3.74 3.98
C ARG A 37 -1.43 4.87 4.83
N ALA A 38 -1.93 5.08 6.06
CA ALA A 38 -1.41 6.12 6.94
C ALA A 38 0.03 5.82 7.38
N GLU A 39 0.33 4.57 7.72
CA GLU A 39 1.69 4.11 8.04
C GLU A 39 2.65 4.28 6.86
N GLN A 40 2.21 3.91 5.66
CA GLN A 40 3.02 4.09 4.45
C GLN A 40 3.29 5.57 4.16
N VAL A 41 2.28 6.44 4.29
CA VAL A 41 2.46 7.89 4.12
C VAL A 41 3.47 8.43 5.13
N ALA A 42 3.40 8.00 6.39
CA ALA A 42 4.35 8.41 7.42
C ALA A 42 5.79 7.93 7.10
N LEU A 43 5.94 6.70 6.62
CA LEU A 43 7.24 6.15 6.22
C LEU A 43 7.85 6.92 5.04
N VAL A 44 7.04 7.21 4.01
CA VAL A 44 7.49 7.99 2.84
C VAL A 44 7.83 9.43 3.22
N ASP A 45 7.02 10.08 4.07
CA ASP A 45 7.30 11.43 4.58
C ASP A 45 8.62 11.50 5.36
N TRP A 46 8.90 10.49 6.18
CA TRP A 46 10.19 10.35 6.86
C TRP A 46 11.34 10.15 5.87
N ALA A 47 11.18 9.29 4.85
CA ALA A 47 12.20 9.02 3.84
C ALA A 47 12.54 10.29 3.04
N ASN A 48 11.54 11.11 2.71
CA ASN A 48 11.69 12.40 2.04
C ASN A 48 12.41 13.48 2.86
N LYS A 49 12.72 13.20 4.14
CA LYS A 49 13.42 14.11 5.06
C LYS A 49 14.71 13.51 5.62
N THR A 50 15.04 12.28 5.25
CA THR A 50 16.14 11.52 5.84
C THR A 50 17.23 11.26 4.82
N THR A 51 18.45 11.68 5.16
CA THR A 51 19.63 11.42 4.34
C THR A 51 20.49 10.32 4.95
N TRP A 52 21.02 9.43 4.11
CA TRP A 52 22.02 8.43 4.45
C TRP A 52 23.23 8.61 3.53
N ASN A 53 24.43 8.82 4.07
CA ASN A 53 25.65 9.09 3.31
C ASN A 53 25.51 10.20 2.25
N GLY A 54 24.74 11.25 2.56
CA GLY A 54 24.47 12.36 1.64
C GLY A 54 23.41 12.08 0.57
N ILE A 55 22.83 10.88 0.54
CA ILE A 55 21.73 10.49 -0.35
C ILE A 55 20.41 10.69 0.39
N LEU A 56 19.45 11.40 -0.21
CA LEU A 56 18.09 11.48 0.30
C LEU A 56 17.36 10.17 0.02
N ILE A 57 16.92 9.46 1.07
CA ILE A 57 16.31 8.13 0.93
C ILE A 57 15.05 8.19 0.05
N GLY A 58 14.24 9.23 0.22
CA GLY A 58 13.01 9.45 -0.52
C GLY A 58 13.16 9.49 -2.04
N ASP A 59 14.33 9.92 -2.56
CA ASP A 59 14.58 9.94 -4.01
C ASP A 59 14.61 8.54 -4.64
N PHE A 60 14.82 7.50 -3.81
CA PHE A 60 14.96 6.11 -4.25
C PHE A 60 13.85 5.21 -3.68
N LEU A 61 12.91 5.75 -2.91
CA LEU A 61 11.79 5.00 -2.34
C LEU A 61 10.51 5.24 -3.14
N THR A 62 10.11 4.26 -3.96
CA THR A 62 8.97 4.35 -4.87
C THR A 62 7.82 3.45 -4.42
N HIS A 63 6.60 3.98 -4.43
CA HIS A 63 5.39 3.18 -4.22
C HIS A 63 4.88 2.55 -5.51
N VAL A 64 4.49 1.28 -5.43
CA VAL A 64 3.80 0.52 -6.49
C VAL A 64 2.29 0.47 -6.18
N PRO A 65 1.43 1.21 -6.90
CA PRO A 65 0.02 1.38 -6.54
C PRO A 65 -0.85 0.19 -6.97
N ASN A 66 -0.60 -1.00 -6.42
CA ASN A 66 -1.31 -2.23 -6.78
C ASN A 66 -2.72 -2.32 -6.21
N GLU A 67 -2.98 -1.69 -5.07
CA GLU A 67 -4.19 -1.75 -4.24
C GLU A 67 -5.39 -0.96 -4.79
N GLY A 68 -5.17 -0.17 -5.85
CA GLY A 68 -6.21 0.67 -6.45
C GLY A 68 -7.44 -0.10 -6.94
N LYS A 69 -8.64 0.36 -6.55
CA LYS A 69 -9.90 -0.09 -7.15
C LYS A 69 -9.95 0.37 -8.60
N ARG A 70 -10.05 -0.58 -9.53
CA ARG A 70 -10.11 -0.34 -10.97
C ARG A 70 -11.44 -0.83 -11.53
N GLY A 71 -11.98 -0.11 -12.51
CA GLY A 71 -13.05 -0.65 -13.36
C GLY A 71 -12.52 -1.77 -14.26
N PRO A 72 -13.39 -2.53 -14.95
CA PRO A 72 -12.95 -3.68 -15.77
C PRO A 72 -11.89 -3.32 -16.81
N GLN A 73 -12.07 -2.21 -17.54
CA GLN A 73 -11.10 -1.75 -18.54
C GLN A 73 -9.77 -1.37 -17.90
N ALA A 74 -9.78 -0.52 -16.87
CA ALA A 74 -8.57 -0.12 -16.17
C ALA A 74 -7.83 -1.30 -15.52
N GLN A 75 -8.55 -2.35 -15.10
CA GLN A 75 -7.93 -3.57 -14.58
C GLN A 75 -7.26 -4.37 -15.70
N LYS A 76 -7.88 -4.44 -16.87
CA LYS A 76 -7.30 -5.06 -18.07
C LYS A 76 -6.05 -4.30 -18.51
N ASP A 77 -6.14 -2.99 -18.66
CA ASP A 77 -5.02 -2.12 -19.03
C ASP A 77 -3.87 -2.26 -18.02
N PHE A 78 -4.18 -2.28 -16.72
CA PHE A 78 -3.18 -2.48 -15.68
C PHE A 78 -2.40 -3.79 -15.87
N VAL A 79 -3.09 -4.90 -16.15
CA VAL A 79 -2.43 -6.20 -16.40
C VAL A 79 -1.66 -6.18 -17.72
N GLU A 80 -2.21 -5.63 -18.80
CA GLU A 80 -1.56 -5.53 -20.11
C GLU A 80 -0.29 -4.68 -20.07
N LEU A 81 -0.25 -3.65 -19.23
CA LEU A 81 0.91 -2.81 -18.98
C LEU A 81 1.92 -3.42 -17.99
N GLY A 82 1.72 -4.66 -17.54
CA GLY A 82 2.64 -5.38 -16.66
C GLY A 82 2.34 -5.27 -15.16
N GLY A 83 1.21 -4.68 -14.80
CA GLY A 83 0.73 -4.58 -13.43
C GLY A 83 0.59 -5.95 -12.78
N SER A 84 1.30 -6.14 -11.66
CA SER A 84 1.43 -7.43 -11.00
C SER A 84 0.70 -7.43 -9.67
N LYS A 85 -0.41 -8.17 -9.61
CA LYS A 85 -1.18 -8.31 -8.36
C LYS A 85 -0.31 -8.92 -7.26
N GLY A 86 -0.26 -8.25 -6.12
CA GLY A 86 0.50 -8.69 -4.95
C GLY A 86 1.99 -8.39 -5.00
N TYR A 87 2.47 -7.60 -5.97
CA TYR A 87 3.83 -7.08 -5.90
C TYR A 87 3.96 -6.13 -4.68
N PRO A 88 5.09 -6.10 -3.96
CA PRO A 88 5.26 -5.30 -2.75
C PRO A 88 4.94 -3.81 -2.93
N ASP A 89 4.45 -3.17 -1.88
CA ASP A 89 3.96 -1.79 -1.91
C ASP A 89 5.07 -0.76 -2.16
N LEU A 90 6.26 -0.98 -1.62
CA LEU A 90 7.40 -0.06 -1.76
C LEU A 90 8.63 -0.76 -2.34
N ILE A 91 9.35 -0.01 -3.16
CA ILE A 91 10.64 -0.34 -3.76
C ILE A 91 11.66 0.66 -3.23
N LEU A 92 12.75 0.19 -2.64
CA LEU A 92 13.93 1.01 -2.37
C LEU A 92 15.07 0.56 -3.30
N ASP A 93 15.44 1.42 -4.23
CA ASP A 93 16.48 1.15 -5.24
C ASP A 93 17.84 1.73 -4.83
N ILE A 94 18.28 1.37 -3.63
CA ILE A 94 19.65 1.62 -3.14
C ILE A 94 20.31 0.26 -2.90
N PRO A 95 21.26 -0.18 -3.74
CA PRO A 95 21.90 -1.47 -3.54
C PRO A 95 22.84 -1.44 -2.33
N THR A 96 22.94 -2.59 -1.63
CA THR A 96 23.92 -2.82 -0.57
C THR A 96 24.91 -3.91 -0.96
N LYS A 97 25.87 -4.23 -0.09
CA LYS A 97 26.83 -5.31 -0.37
C LYS A 97 26.15 -6.68 -0.47
N LYS A 98 25.02 -6.87 0.23
CA LYS A 98 24.30 -8.14 0.31
C LYS A 98 23.14 -8.24 -0.68
N TYR A 99 22.49 -7.12 -1.00
CA TYR A 99 21.21 -7.13 -1.68
C TYR A 99 21.15 -6.07 -2.80
N PRO A 100 20.63 -6.38 -4.00
CA PRO A 100 20.46 -5.42 -5.09
C PRO A 100 19.45 -4.31 -4.82
N GLY A 101 18.50 -4.55 -3.91
CA GLY A 101 17.44 -3.62 -3.54
C GLY A 101 16.57 -4.18 -2.41
N LEU A 102 15.77 -3.32 -1.80
CA LEU A 102 14.80 -3.69 -0.77
C LEU A 102 13.37 -3.55 -1.30
N ARG A 103 12.51 -4.49 -0.91
CA ARG A 103 11.07 -4.48 -1.18
C ARG A 103 10.33 -4.55 0.15
N ILE A 104 9.35 -3.68 0.33
CA ILE A 104 8.61 -3.57 1.59
C ILE A 104 7.12 -3.75 1.28
N GLU A 105 6.51 -4.72 1.94
CA GLU A 105 5.06 -4.91 1.99
C GLU A 105 4.54 -4.28 3.28
N MET A 106 3.69 -3.25 3.16
CA MET A 106 3.12 -2.56 4.30
C MET A 106 1.87 -3.29 4.78
N LYS A 107 1.72 -3.40 6.09
CA LYS A 107 0.53 -3.91 6.76
C LYS A 107 0.11 -2.96 7.88
N ALA A 108 -1.15 -3.05 8.26
CA ALA A 108 -1.67 -2.32 9.40
C ALA A 108 -1.18 -2.93 10.73
N PRO A 109 -0.92 -2.11 11.76
CA PRO A 109 -0.53 -2.60 13.08
C PRO A 109 -1.71 -3.23 13.83
N GLU A 110 -1.41 -3.99 14.88
CA GLU A 110 -2.40 -4.47 15.85
C GLU A 110 -3.25 -3.31 16.41
N PRO A 111 -4.57 -3.49 16.65
CA PRO A 111 -5.38 -4.70 16.43
C PRO A 111 -5.97 -4.82 15.01
N TYR A 112 -5.49 -4.01 14.06
CA TYR A 112 -6.07 -3.88 12.71
C TYR A 112 -5.29 -4.65 11.65
N TYR A 113 -4.46 -5.60 12.06
CA TYR A 113 -3.57 -6.34 11.17
C TYR A 113 -4.33 -7.09 10.08
N SER A 114 -3.64 -7.31 8.96
CA SER A 114 -4.14 -8.15 7.88
C SER A 114 -3.06 -9.12 7.42
N TYR A 115 -3.48 -10.33 7.06
CA TYR A 115 -2.55 -11.35 6.58
C TYR A 115 -2.04 -11.02 5.18
N VAL A 116 -0.80 -11.42 4.93
CA VAL A 116 -0.23 -11.47 3.59
C VAL A 116 -1.04 -12.45 2.74
N THR A 117 -1.45 -12.00 1.55
CA THR A 117 -2.21 -12.83 0.62
C THR A 117 -1.31 -13.82 -0.10
N SER A 118 -1.85 -14.95 -0.59
CA SER A 118 -1.06 -15.94 -1.34
C SER A 118 -0.37 -15.36 -2.59
N SER A 119 -0.97 -14.35 -3.23
CA SER A 119 -0.34 -13.64 -4.35
C SER A 119 0.86 -12.79 -3.93
N GLN A 120 0.81 -12.20 -2.73
CA GLN A 120 1.93 -11.44 -2.18
C GLN A 120 3.07 -12.38 -1.81
N GLU A 121 2.77 -13.47 -1.11
CA GLU A 121 3.81 -14.44 -0.71
C GLU A 121 4.55 -15.03 -1.91
N ASN A 122 3.83 -15.34 -3.00
CA ASN A 122 4.45 -15.80 -4.24
C ASN A 122 5.45 -14.78 -4.82
N TRP A 123 5.12 -13.49 -4.78
CA TRP A 123 6.05 -12.44 -5.21
C TRP A 123 7.23 -12.30 -4.26
N HIS A 124 7.00 -12.37 -2.95
CA HIS A 124 8.07 -12.33 -1.95
C HIS A 124 9.10 -13.44 -2.19
N GLU A 125 8.65 -14.68 -2.40
CA GLU A 125 9.50 -15.82 -2.70
C GLU A 125 10.30 -15.63 -4.00
N LYS A 126 9.66 -15.17 -5.08
CA LYS A 126 10.34 -14.90 -6.36
C LYS A 126 11.42 -13.83 -6.23
N LEU A 127 11.12 -12.73 -5.54
CA LEU A 127 12.05 -11.62 -5.34
C LEU A 127 13.24 -12.03 -4.46
N ARG A 128 12.99 -12.78 -3.37
CA ARG A 128 14.05 -13.36 -2.54
C ARG A 128 14.93 -14.34 -3.33
N ALA A 129 14.34 -15.16 -4.19
CA ALA A 129 15.09 -16.07 -5.07
C ALA A 129 15.99 -15.32 -6.08
N MET A 130 15.64 -14.08 -6.44
CA MET A 130 16.46 -13.20 -7.27
C MET A 130 17.47 -12.36 -6.45
N GLY A 131 17.58 -12.59 -5.14
CA GLY A 131 18.55 -11.93 -4.27
C GLY A 131 18.10 -10.61 -3.67
N TYR A 132 16.85 -10.17 -3.87
CA TYR A 132 16.33 -8.98 -3.19
C TYR A 132 16.00 -9.27 -1.73
N ARG A 133 16.16 -8.28 -0.85
CA ARG A 133 15.58 -8.33 0.49
C ARG A 133 14.09 -7.98 0.39
N VAL A 134 13.24 -8.79 1.00
CA VAL A 134 11.78 -8.58 1.00
C VAL A 134 11.23 -8.80 2.39
N GLU A 135 10.62 -7.76 2.95
CA GLU A 135 10.12 -7.77 4.32
C GLU A 135 8.70 -7.21 4.40
N ILE A 136 7.99 -7.65 5.43
CA ILE A 136 6.65 -7.17 5.77
C ILE A 136 6.81 -6.22 6.97
N CYS A 137 6.23 -5.02 6.88
CA CYS A 137 6.26 -4.03 7.95
C CYS A 137 4.85 -3.69 8.42
N ASN A 138 4.58 -3.84 9.71
CA ASN A 138 3.25 -3.58 10.27
C ASN A 138 3.08 -2.14 10.79
N SER A 139 4.13 -1.32 10.72
CA SER A 139 4.09 0.08 11.17
C SER A 139 5.16 0.91 10.45
N TYR A 140 4.99 2.24 10.49
CA TYR A 140 6.04 3.14 10.00
C TYR A 140 7.32 3.01 10.84
N GLU A 141 7.25 2.78 12.16
CA GLU A 141 8.44 2.57 12.99
C GLU A 141 9.25 1.35 12.56
N GLU A 142 8.59 0.22 12.34
CA GLU A 142 9.24 -0.99 11.81
C GLU A 142 9.88 -0.72 10.44
N GLY A 143 9.17 0.00 9.56
CA GLY A 143 9.69 0.37 8.24
C GLY A 143 10.96 1.23 8.30
N LYS A 144 11.02 2.21 9.21
CA LYS A 144 12.24 3.02 9.41
C LYS A 144 13.41 2.18 9.88
N ILE A 145 13.18 1.33 10.88
CA ILE A 145 14.22 0.45 11.44
C ILE A 145 14.73 -0.48 10.35
N LEU A 146 13.83 -1.09 9.58
CA LEU A 146 14.17 -1.96 8.46
C LEU A 146 15.03 -1.23 7.41
N ILE A 147 14.62 -0.05 6.96
CA ILE A 147 15.38 0.70 5.94
C ILE A 147 16.78 1.02 6.45
N MET A 148 16.91 1.46 7.70
CA MET A 148 18.22 1.78 8.27
C MET A 148 19.09 0.53 8.49
N ASP A 149 18.50 -0.59 8.92
CA ASP A 149 19.19 -1.88 9.03
C ASP A 149 19.69 -2.36 7.65
N TYR A 150 18.81 -2.35 6.65
CA TYR A 150 19.12 -2.68 5.27
C TYR A 150 20.27 -1.84 4.70
N LEU A 151 20.24 -0.52 4.90
CA LEU A 151 21.30 0.38 4.41
C LEU A 151 22.66 0.14 5.10
N ASN A 152 22.70 -0.55 6.23
CA ASN A 152 23.93 -0.91 6.93
C ASN A 152 24.43 -2.34 6.60
N ASP A 153 23.74 -3.10 5.74
CA ASP A 153 24.15 -4.44 5.27
C ASP A 153 25.37 -4.43 4.33
#